data_AF-A0A7I7QIQ2-F1
#
_entry.id   AF-A0A7I7QIQ2-F1
#
_cell.length_a   1.000
_cell.length_b   1.000
_cell.length_c   1.000
_cell.angle_alpha   90.00
_cell.angle_beta   90.00
_cell.angle_gamma   90.00
#
_symmetry.space_group_name_H-M   'P 1'
#
loop_
_entity.id
_entity.type
_entity.pdbx_description
1 polymer ?
#
loop_
_entity_poly.entity_id
_entity_poly.type
_entity_poly.pdbx_seq_one_letter_code
_entity_poly.pdbx_strand_id
1 'polypeptide(L)'
;MIRRALAPLLVSVAITSCGMFGPDPQAVSLPLAFGARVTDGELRLWTGSPCHDVTRVTVRFTSDAKLIFEPAPGRRADVDYLTLDGPNPGLRVEEALPDGFDWRTAEQVDLWIDGAAGEGSKRALVADIVAGSADHPEDTYWFQDVGWLGPDDVDELDGKTFLTPCTPDPARQPSLPPAFGVRVTDGALRIWTGSPCTDVNGVTLDFIGEPPGRGTTALTLIASDGPIEFDRFTLGEPLQGTRIAQELPAGFDWRSQSKLRLAVHTPNVHRDPTMDLAEVISGSASHPTTPTCSRASAGSIPIRSPIRTARRSSASAVPIRHDDRDLAIQRGEPRR
;
A
#
# COMPACT_ATOMS: atom_id res chain seq x y z
N MET A 1 13.97 -81.95 3.65
CA MET A 1 13.44 -80.97 2.67
C MET A 1 13.20 -79.66 3.40
N ILE A 2 14.07 -78.66 3.22
CA ILE A 2 13.95 -77.33 3.84
C ILE A 2 13.51 -76.35 2.75
N ARG A 3 12.27 -75.86 2.81
CA ARG A 3 11.75 -74.82 1.92
C ARG A 3 12.20 -73.46 2.45
N ARG A 4 13.10 -72.80 1.73
CA ARG A 4 13.43 -71.37 1.89
C ARG A 4 12.35 -70.55 1.19
N ALA A 5 11.65 -69.70 1.94
CA ALA A 5 10.78 -68.67 1.39
C ALA A 5 11.53 -67.32 1.45
N LEU A 6 11.84 -66.75 0.28
CA LEU A 6 12.33 -65.39 0.14
C LEU A 6 11.14 -64.44 0.12
N ALA A 7 11.09 -63.50 1.06
CA ALA A 7 10.18 -62.36 1.02
C ALA A 7 10.86 -61.20 0.26
N PRO A 8 10.23 -60.59 -0.76
CA PRO A 8 10.77 -59.41 -1.41
C PRO A 8 10.55 -58.17 -0.53
N LEU A 9 11.64 -57.45 -0.26
CA LEU A 9 11.65 -56.15 0.40
C LEU A 9 11.11 -55.11 -0.59
N LEU A 10 9.86 -54.67 -0.41
CA LEU A 10 9.29 -53.54 -1.13
C LEU A 10 9.86 -52.24 -0.56
N VAL A 11 10.81 -51.65 -1.29
CA VAL A 11 11.32 -50.31 -1.01
C VAL A 11 10.37 -49.30 -1.64
N SER A 12 9.48 -48.73 -0.83
CA SER A 12 8.60 -47.62 -1.23
C SER A 12 9.42 -46.34 -1.32
N VAL A 13 9.76 -45.92 -2.53
CA VAL A 13 10.34 -44.59 -2.79
C VAL A 13 9.23 -43.56 -2.61
N ALA A 14 9.24 -42.85 -1.48
CA ALA A 14 8.40 -41.67 -1.26
C ALA A 14 8.94 -40.55 -2.16
N ILE A 15 8.29 -40.36 -3.32
CA ILE A 15 8.53 -39.19 -4.17
C ILE A 15 7.88 -38.00 -3.46
N THR A 16 8.65 -37.28 -2.65
CA THR A 16 8.27 -35.94 -2.19
C THR A 16 8.23 -35.03 -3.42
N SER A 17 7.06 -34.94 -4.05
CA SER A 17 6.77 -33.91 -5.04
C SER A 17 6.86 -32.56 -4.34
N CYS A 18 8.00 -31.89 -4.46
CA CYS A 18 8.06 -30.45 -4.25
C CYS A 18 7.01 -29.83 -5.19
N GLY A 19 6.08 -29.07 -4.61
CA GLY A 19 4.92 -28.52 -5.30
C GLY A 19 5.32 -27.85 -6.61
N MET A 20 4.80 -28.38 -7.71
CA MET A 20 5.04 -27.91 -9.08
C MET A 20 4.26 -26.61 -9.38
N PHE A 21 3.62 -26.02 -8.38
CA PHE A 21 2.86 -24.78 -8.47
C PHE A 21 3.72 -23.68 -7.85
N GLY A 22 4.12 -22.70 -8.67
CA GLY A 22 4.72 -21.47 -8.17
C GLY A 22 3.78 -20.74 -7.19
N PRO A 23 4.25 -19.67 -6.52
CA PRO A 23 3.37 -18.84 -5.70
C PRO A 23 2.13 -18.44 -6.51
N ASP A 24 0.95 -18.54 -5.89
CA ASP A 24 -0.31 -18.16 -6.51
C ASP A 24 -0.18 -16.70 -6.97
N PRO A 25 -0.29 -16.39 -8.28
CA PRO A 25 -0.19 -15.02 -8.78
C PRO A 25 -1.32 -14.13 -8.25
N GLN A 26 -2.34 -14.70 -7.60
CA GLN A 26 -3.44 -14.02 -6.93
C GLN A 26 -3.30 -13.97 -5.40
N ALA A 27 -2.18 -14.43 -4.82
CA ALA A 27 -1.91 -14.24 -3.39
C ALA A 27 -1.46 -12.80 -3.10
N VAL A 28 -2.12 -12.12 -2.18
CA VAL A 28 -1.72 -10.79 -1.72
C VAL A 28 -0.45 -10.86 -0.86
N SER A 29 0.37 -9.81 -0.88
CA SER A 29 1.66 -9.80 -0.18
C SER A 29 1.58 -9.59 1.33
N LEU A 30 0.44 -9.07 1.80
CA LEU A 30 0.14 -8.80 3.19
C LEU A 30 -1.22 -9.45 3.54
N PRO A 31 -1.43 -9.84 4.80
CA PRO A 31 -2.71 -10.38 5.24
C PRO A 31 -3.83 -9.34 5.07
N LEU A 32 -4.99 -9.76 4.59
CA LEU A 32 -6.19 -8.91 4.50
C LEU A 32 -6.91 -8.85 5.84
N ALA A 33 -7.45 -7.69 6.18
CA ALA A 33 -8.34 -7.51 7.33
C ALA A 33 -9.30 -6.35 7.11
N PHE A 34 -10.55 -6.49 7.55
CA PHE A 34 -11.51 -5.41 7.71
C PHE A 34 -11.87 -5.27 9.19
N GLY A 35 -12.38 -4.11 9.58
CA GLY A 35 -12.81 -3.83 10.95
C GLY A 35 -14.24 -4.28 11.19
N ALA A 36 -14.51 -4.91 12.33
CA ALA A 36 -15.87 -5.23 12.76
C ALA A 36 -16.07 -4.90 14.25
N ARG A 37 -17.25 -4.39 14.59
CA ARG A 37 -17.65 -4.19 15.99
C ARG A 37 -19.15 -4.32 16.17
N VAL A 38 -19.56 -4.56 17.41
CA VAL A 38 -20.95 -4.44 17.84
C VAL A 38 -21.14 -3.09 18.49
N THR A 39 -22.12 -2.33 18.01
CA THR A 39 -22.52 -1.05 18.61
C THR A 39 -24.03 -1.04 18.73
N ASP A 40 -24.55 -0.77 19.92
CA ASP A 40 -26.01 -0.74 20.18
C ASP A 40 -26.74 -2.03 19.75
N GLY A 41 -26.05 -3.17 19.79
CA GLY A 41 -26.60 -4.46 19.33
C GLY A 41 -26.61 -4.62 17.81
N GLU A 42 -25.97 -3.75 17.05
CA GLU A 42 -25.83 -3.86 15.59
C GLU A 42 -24.40 -4.24 15.21
N LEU A 43 -24.23 -5.11 14.21
CA LEU A 43 -22.93 -5.37 13.63
C LEU A 43 -22.56 -4.23 12.68
N ARG A 44 -21.51 -3.49 13.02
CA ARG A 44 -20.91 -2.46 12.19
C ARG A 44 -19.62 -3.00 11.57
N LEU A 45 -19.52 -2.85 10.26
CA LEU A 45 -18.35 -3.20 9.48
C LEU A 45 -17.65 -1.91 9.03
N TRP A 46 -16.34 -1.93 9.03
CA TRP A 46 -15.49 -0.84 8.59
C TRP A 46 -14.49 -1.37 7.58
N THR A 47 -14.39 -0.70 6.44
CA THR A 47 -13.42 -1.05 5.40
C THR A 47 -12.01 -0.66 5.78
N GLY A 48 -11.76 0.07 6.88
CA GLY A 48 -10.43 0.49 7.30
C GLY A 48 -9.91 1.70 6.50
N SER A 49 -10.08 1.68 5.19
CA SER A 49 -9.84 2.81 4.28
C SER A 49 -11.07 3.06 3.40
N PRO A 50 -11.35 4.32 2.99
CA PRO A 50 -12.45 4.61 2.09
C PRO A 50 -12.31 3.87 0.75
N CYS A 51 -13.32 3.08 0.42
CA CYS A 51 -13.47 2.40 -0.85
C CYS A 51 -14.15 3.32 -1.85
N HIS A 52 -13.43 3.71 -2.90
CA HIS A 52 -13.98 4.51 -3.99
C HIS A 52 -14.49 3.65 -5.14
N ASP A 53 -15.43 4.20 -5.90
CA ASP A 53 -15.97 3.58 -7.11
C ASP A 53 -16.54 2.16 -6.94
N VAL A 54 -17.13 1.89 -5.77
CA VAL A 54 -17.70 0.59 -5.44
C VAL A 54 -18.90 0.30 -6.34
N THR A 55 -18.94 -0.94 -6.83
CA THR A 55 -20.01 -1.46 -7.69
C THR A 55 -20.84 -2.54 -7.02
N ARG A 56 -20.27 -3.23 -6.03
CA ARG A 56 -20.97 -4.21 -5.20
C ARG A 56 -20.25 -4.38 -3.86
N VAL A 57 -21.03 -4.58 -2.81
CA VAL A 57 -20.56 -5.04 -1.49
C VAL A 57 -21.26 -6.35 -1.17
N THR A 58 -20.52 -7.37 -0.79
CA THR A 58 -21.08 -8.65 -0.33
C THR A 58 -20.62 -8.93 1.09
N VAL A 59 -21.56 -9.05 2.03
CA VAL A 59 -21.30 -9.57 3.38
C VAL A 59 -21.74 -11.03 3.39
N ARG A 60 -20.84 -11.95 3.73
CA ARG A 60 -21.12 -13.39 3.75
C ARG A 60 -20.82 -13.99 5.11
N PHE A 61 -21.71 -14.86 5.57
CA PHE A 61 -21.56 -15.63 6.79
C PHE A 61 -21.26 -17.10 6.47
N THR A 62 -20.66 -17.84 7.40
CA THR A 62 -20.34 -19.27 7.21
C THR A 62 -21.56 -20.19 7.08
N SER A 63 -22.76 -19.71 7.40
CA SER A 63 -24.04 -20.42 7.22
C SER A 63 -24.60 -20.34 5.78
N ASP A 64 -23.77 -19.94 4.81
CA ASP A 64 -24.15 -19.58 3.43
C ASP A 64 -25.10 -18.37 3.30
N ALA A 65 -25.47 -17.72 4.42
CA ALA A 65 -26.23 -16.48 4.41
C ALA A 65 -25.38 -15.34 3.84
N LYS A 66 -25.96 -14.53 2.97
CA LYS A 66 -25.30 -13.40 2.33
C LYS A 66 -26.22 -12.20 2.24
N LEU A 67 -25.61 -11.02 2.31
CA LEU A 67 -26.22 -9.72 2.11
C LEU A 67 -25.47 -9.04 0.98
N ILE A 68 -26.17 -8.60 -0.05
CA ILE A 68 -25.57 -7.90 -1.18
C ILE A 68 -26.11 -6.48 -1.23
N PHE A 69 -25.19 -5.52 -1.26
CA PHE A 69 -25.48 -4.14 -1.55
C PHE A 69 -24.92 -3.75 -2.92
N GLU A 70 -25.66 -2.93 -3.65
CA GLU A 70 -25.18 -2.31 -4.89
C GLU A 70 -25.58 -0.83 -4.92
N PRO A 71 -24.88 0.05 -5.65
CA PRO A 71 -25.38 1.37 -5.95
C PRO A 71 -26.59 1.31 -6.90
N ALA A 72 -27.24 2.45 -7.12
CA ALA A 72 -28.25 2.56 -8.16
C ALA A 72 -27.64 2.21 -9.55
N PRO A 73 -28.41 1.63 -10.48
CA PRO A 73 -27.90 1.22 -11.79
C PRO A 73 -27.15 2.35 -12.51
N GLY A 74 -25.95 2.04 -13.04
CA GLY A 74 -25.09 3.00 -13.72
C GLY A 74 -24.38 4.01 -12.81
N ARG A 75 -24.43 3.81 -11.48
CA ARG A 75 -23.74 4.65 -10.50
C ARG A 75 -22.57 3.90 -9.86
N ARG A 76 -21.84 4.65 -9.05
CA ARG A 76 -20.75 4.24 -8.19
C ARG A 76 -21.02 4.82 -6.81
N ALA A 77 -20.50 4.18 -5.77
CA ALA A 77 -20.62 4.65 -4.39
C ALA A 77 -19.25 4.65 -3.71
N ASP A 78 -19.09 5.56 -2.76
CA ASP A 78 -17.99 5.50 -1.80
C ASP A 78 -18.49 4.75 -0.56
N VAL A 79 -17.65 3.89 0.00
CA VAL A 79 -17.99 3.04 1.16
C VAL A 79 -16.86 3.10 2.18
N ASP A 80 -17.22 3.32 3.44
CA ASP A 80 -16.27 3.33 4.57
C ASP A 80 -16.82 2.46 5.70
N TYR A 81 -18.03 2.81 6.17
CA TYR A 81 -18.76 2.04 7.17
C TYR A 81 -20.03 1.43 6.58
N LEU A 82 -20.39 0.25 7.10
CA LEU A 82 -21.58 -0.48 6.71
C LEU A 82 -22.25 -1.08 7.94
N THR A 83 -23.57 -1.14 7.90
CA THR A 83 -24.34 -1.99 8.81
C THR A 83 -25.26 -2.93 8.04
N LEU A 84 -25.73 -3.99 8.67
CA LEU A 84 -26.56 -4.99 8.00
C LEU A 84 -27.95 -4.44 7.63
N ASP A 85 -28.54 -3.62 8.52
CA ASP A 85 -29.89 -3.09 8.36
C ASP A 85 -29.92 -1.66 7.76
N GLY A 86 -28.76 -1.02 7.67
CA GLY A 86 -28.60 0.35 7.20
C GLY A 86 -29.05 1.41 8.22
N PRO A 87 -29.08 2.69 7.82
CA PRO A 87 -28.90 3.18 6.45
C PRO A 87 -27.45 3.08 5.96
N ASN A 88 -27.27 2.64 4.71
CA ASN A 88 -26.00 2.64 4.00
C ASN A 88 -26.08 3.63 2.82
N PRO A 89 -25.63 4.90 2.98
CA PRO A 89 -25.79 5.93 1.96
C PRO A 89 -25.18 5.52 0.61
N GLY A 90 -25.89 5.80 -0.48
CA GLY A 90 -25.43 5.47 -1.84
C GLY A 90 -25.59 4.00 -2.23
N LEU A 91 -25.95 3.12 -1.29
CA LEU A 91 -26.16 1.70 -1.51
C LEU A 91 -27.63 1.30 -1.30
N ARG A 92 -28.07 0.31 -2.05
CA ARG A 92 -29.36 -0.38 -1.91
C ARG A 92 -29.12 -1.87 -1.65
N VAL A 93 -30.01 -2.49 -0.88
CA VAL A 93 -29.99 -3.94 -0.66
C VAL A 93 -30.54 -4.62 -1.93
N GLU A 94 -29.71 -5.42 -2.59
CA GLU A 94 -30.11 -6.25 -3.73
C GLU A 94 -30.52 -7.66 -3.31
N GLU A 95 -29.84 -8.20 -2.33
CA GLU A 95 -30.15 -9.49 -1.74
C GLU A 95 -30.10 -9.33 -0.23
N ALA A 96 -31.25 -9.47 0.41
CA ALA A 96 -31.37 -9.38 1.86
C ALA A 96 -30.93 -10.68 2.53
N LEU A 97 -30.57 -10.58 3.82
CA LEU A 97 -30.39 -11.76 4.66
C LEU A 97 -31.71 -12.53 4.79
N PRO A 98 -31.68 -13.86 4.99
CA PRO A 98 -32.89 -14.64 5.21
C PRO A 98 -33.71 -14.11 6.40
N ASP A 99 -35.03 -14.18 6.30
CA ASP A 99 -35.92 -13.77 7.38
C ASP A 99 -35.58 -14.49 8.69
N GLY A 100 -35.41 -13.70 9.76
CA GLY A 100 -35.08 -14.23 11.10
C GLY A 100 -33.63 -14.70 11.26
N PHE A 101 -32.75 -14.43 10.28
CA PHE A 101 -31.32 -14.72 10.41
C PHE A 101 -30.69 -13.90 11.55
N ASP A 102 -30.08 -14.59 12.52
CA ASP A 102 -29.28 -13.97 13.58
C ASP A 102 -27.80 -14.14 13.28
N TRP A 103 -27.17 -13.06 12.82
CA TRP A 103 -25.74 -13.03 12.47
C TRP A 103 -24.83 -13.43 13.64
N ARG A 104 -25.28 -13.28 14.89
CA ARG A 104 -24.49 -13.67 16.08
C ARG A 104 -24.28 -15.16 16.19
N THR A 105 -25.12 -15.95 15.53
CA THR A 105 -25.02 -17.41 15.53
C THR A 105 -24.06 -17.92 14.46
N ALA A 106 -23.61 -17.06 13.53
CA ALA A 106 -22.60 -17.41 12.55
C ALA A 106 -21.22 -17.54 13.22
N GLU A 107 -20.38 -18.42 12.70
CA GLU A 107 -19.01 -18.58 13.19
C GLU A 107 -18.11 -17.45 12.68
N GLN A 108 -18.25 -17.12 11.38
CA GLN A 108 -17.43 -16.11 10.73
C GLN A 108 -18.26 -15.22 9.81
N VAL A 109 -17.76 -14.01 9.61
CA VAL A 109 -18.26 -13.02 8.66
C VAL A 109 -17.13 -12.57 7.73
N ASP A 110 -17.47 -12.27 6.48
CA ASP A 110 -16.56 -11.92 5.40
C ASP A 110 -17.11 -10.71 4.64
N LEU A 111 -16.26 -9.76 4.24
CA LEU A 111 -16.66 -8.52 3.56
C LEU A 111 -15.97 -8.38 2.21
N TRP A 112 -16.68 -8.52 1.11
CA TRP A 112 -16.14 -8.36 -0.24
C TRP A 112 -16.58 -7.05 -0.86
N ILE A 113 -15.63 -6.31 -1.44
CA ILE A 113 -15.87 -5.05 -2.15
C ILE A 113 -15.44 -5.22 -3.60
N ASP A 114 -16.37 -5.06 -4.54
CA ASP A 114 -16.09 -5.10 -5.98
C ASP A 114 -16.03 -3.68 -6.57
N GLY A 115 -15.11 -3.46 -7.52
CA GLY A 115 -14.94 -2.20 -8.24
C GLY A 115 -13.95 -1.23 -7.62
N ALA A 116 -13.52 -1.46 -6.37
CA ALA A 116 -12.44 -0.72 -5.72
C ALA A 116 -11.05 -1.27 -6.12
N ALA A 117 -10.00 -0.51 -5.81
CA ALA A 117 -8.62 -0.84 -6.19
C ALA A 117 -7.95 -1.93 -5.34
N GLY A 118 -8.54 -2.27 -4.18
CA GLY A 118 -8.03 -3.34 -3.31
C GLY A 118 -8.55 -4.72 -3.68
N GLU A 119 -8.09 -5.73 -2.95
CA GLU A 119 -8.39 -7.14 -3.24
C GLU A 119 -8.91 -7.90 -2.02
N GLY A 120 -10.18 -8.31 -2.07
CA GLY A 120 -10.73 -9.35 -1.20
C GLY A 120 -10.84 -8.99 0.29
N SER A 121 -11.04 -10.04 1.10
CA SER A 121 -11.16 -9.95 2.56
C SER A 121 -10.77 -11.27 3.20
N LYS A 122 -10.41 -11.19 4.48
CA LYS A 122 -10.25 -12.36 5.34
C LYS A 122 -11.43 -12.44 6.29
N ARG A 123 -11.93 -13.66 6.48
CA ARG A 123 -13.04 -13.93 7.42
C ARG A 123 -12.65 -13.56 8.84
N ALA A 124 -13.55 -12.88 9.54
CA ALA A 124 -13.42 -12.54 10.96
C ALA A 124 -14.33 -13.43 11.82
N LEU A 125 -13.85 -13.81 13.01
CA LEU A 125 -14.61 -14.61 13.97
C LEU A 125 -15.68 -13.76 14.66
N VAL A 126 -16.94 -14.14 14.52
CA VAL A 126 -18.08 -13.41 15.12
C VAL A 126 -18.00 -13.41 16.64
N ALA A 127 -17.56 -14.53 17.23
CA ALA A 127 -17.41 -14.65 18.68
C ALA A 127 -16.44 -13.63 19.27
N ASP A 128 -15.30 -13.38 18.60
CA ASP A 128 -14.29 -12.42 19.05
C ASP A 128 -14.82 -10.98 18.95
N ILE A 129 -15.51 -10.67 17.85
CA ILE A 129 -16.17 -9.37 17.65
C ILE A 129 -17.17 -9.12 18.77
N VAL A 130 -18.09 -10.06 19.02
CA VAL A 130 -19.14 -9.92 20.03
C VAL A 130 -18.56 -9.81 21.43
N ALA A 131 -17.57 -10.64 21.77
CA ALA A 131 -16.96 -10.65 23.10
C ALA A 131 -16.16 -9.38 23.37
N GLY A 132 -15.37 -8.90 22.40
CA GLY A 132 -14.47 -7.76 22.61
C GLY A 132 -15.16 -6.39 22.51
N SER A 133 -16.25 -6.25 21.74
CA SER A 133 -16.79 -4.92 21.41
C SER A 133 -17.15 -4.03 22.61
N ALA A 134 -17.54 -4.63 23.74
CA ALA A 134 -17.92 -3.90 24.96
C ALA A 134 -16.72 -3.49 25.83
N ASP A 135 -15.58 -4.16 25.67
CA ASP A 135 -14.37 -3.96 26.48
C ASP A 135 -13.38 -2.98 25.83
N HIS A 136 -13.68 -2.53 24.61
CA HIS A 136 -12.82 -1.67 23.80
C HIS A 136 -13.47 -0.30 23.49
N PRO A 137 -12.67 0.77 23.27
CA PRO A 137 -13.19 2.11 22.96
C PRO A 137 -14.15 2.13 21.75
N GLU A 138 -15.10 3.07 21.76
CA GLU A 138 -16.17 3.11 20.75
C GLU A 138 -15.69 3.39 19.32
N ASP A 139 -14.52 3.98 19.15
CA ASP A 139 -13.89 4.27 17.88
C ASP A 139 -12.98 3.14 17.39
N THR A 140 -12.89 2.02 18.12
CA THR A 140 -12.05 0.87 17.74
C THR A 140 -12.87 -0.29 17.17
N TYR A 141 -12.25 -1.02 16.25
CA TYR A 141 -12.82 -2.16 15.54
C TYR A 141 -11.88 -3.37 15.60
N TRP A 142 -12.46 -4.57 15.62
CA TRP A 142 -11.69 -5.81 15.53
C TRP A 142 -11.25 -6.08 14.09
N PHE A 143 -9.94 -6.11 13.86
CA PHE A 143 -9.31 -6.57 12.64
C PHE A 143 -8.74 -7.97 12.88
N GLN A 144 -9.26 -8.97 12.17
CA GLN A 144 -8.90 -10.38 12.40
C GLN A 144 -7.38 -10.60 12.32
N ASP A 145 -6.83 -11.22 13.36
CA ASP A 145 -5.41 -11.53 13.56
C ASP A 145 -4.48 -10.30 13.70
N VAL A 146 -5.03 -9.09 13.76
CA VAL A 146 -4.29 -7.85 14.03
C VAL A 146 -4.64 -7.31 15.42
N GLY A 147 -5.93 -7.19 15.73
CA GLY A 147 -6.41 -6.72 17.03
C GLY A 147 -7.48 -5.65 16.93
N TRP A 148 -7.73 -4.97 18.06
CA TRP A 148 -8.62 -3.80 18.13
C TRP A 148 -7.84 -2.54 17.75
N LEU A 149 -8.25 -1.90 16.66
CA LEU A 149 -7.57 -0.73 16.08
C LEU A 149 -8.54 0.45 15.92
N GLY A 150 -8.05 1.66 16.17
CA GLY A 150 -8.74 2.90 15.78
C GLY A 150 -8.28 3.43 14.42
N PRO A 151 -8.86 4.55 13.94
CA PRO A 151 -8.47 5.22 12.69
C PRO A 151 -6.97 5.48 12.56
N ASP A 152 -6.35 6.08 13.58
CA ASP A 152 -4.92 6.43 13.54
C ASP A 152 -4.02 5.19 13.43
N ASP A 153 -4.39 4.09 14.10
CA ASP A 153 -3.64 2.83 14.03
C ASP A 153 -3.73 2.21 12.63
N VAL A 154 -4.92 2.25 12.01
CA VAL A 154 -5.12 1.72 10.65
C VAL A 154 -4.33 2.55 9.63
N ASP A 155 -4.37 3.89 9.74
CA ASP A 155 -3.57 4.79 8.90
C ASP A 155 -2.06 4.50 9.03
N GLU A 156 -1.59 4.12 10.22
CA GLU A 156 -0.20 3.76 10.42
C GLU A 156 0.15 2.38 9.84
N LEU A 157 -0.74 1.39 9.97
CA LEU A 157 -0.43 -0.03 9.75
C LEU A 157 -0.84 -0.57 8.37
N ASP A 158 -1.84 0.02 7.73
CA ASP A 158 -2.35 -0.39 6.41
C ASP A 158 -1.29 -0.20 5.32
N GLY A 159 -1.22 -1.17 4.40
CA GLY A 159 -0.18 -1.23 3.37
C GLY A 159 1.23 -1.54 3.89
N LYS A 160 1.41 -1.73 5.21
CA LYS A 160 2.72 -2.08 5.82
C LYS A 160 2.70 -3.43 6.51
N THR A 161 1.65 -3.72 7.29
CA THR A 161 1.56 -4.92 8.11
C THR A 161 0.35 -5.80 7.75
N PHE A 162 -0.72 -5.18 7.28
CA PHE A 162 -1.90 -5.81 6.70
C PHE A 162 -2.44 -4.93 5.56
N LEU A 163 -3.45 -5.43 4.86
CA LEU A 163 -4.20 -4.69 3.84
C LEU A 163 -5.66 -4.58 4.23
N THR A 164 -6.19 -3.37 4.20
CA THR A 164 -7.63 -3.15 4.19
C THR A 164 -8.23 -3.53 2.83
N PRO A 165 -9.53 -3.86 2.72
CA PRO A 165 -10.14 -4.38 1.49
C PRO A 165 -9.98 -3.49 0.26
N CYS A 166 -9.73 -2.19 0.45
CA CYS A 166 -9.66 -1.20 -0.63
C CYS A 166 -8.26 -0.60 -0.83
N THR A 167 -7.28 -1.07 -0.06
CA THR A 167 -5.88 -0.69 -0.23
C THR A 167 -5.20 -1.59 -1.26
N PRO A 168 -4.60 -1.01 -2.33
CA PRO A 168 -3.87 -1.80 -3.32
C PRO A 168 -2.65 -2.50 -2.72
N ASP A 169 -2.43 -3.75 -3.11
CA ASP A 169 -1.28 -4.54 -2.65
C ASP A 169 0.06 -3.89 -3.07
N PRO A 170 0.92 -3.48 -2.13
CA PRO A 170 2.19 -2.81 -2.43
C PRO A 170 3.16 -3.65 -3.26
N ALA A 171 3.08 -4.98 -3.22
CA ALA A 171 3.95 -5.85 -4.03
C ALA A 171 3.44 -6.07 -5.45
N ARG A 172 2.16 -5.82 -5.71
CA ARG A 172 1.55 -5.90 -7.06
C ARG A 172 1.57 -4.58 -7.79
N GLN A 173 1.83 -3.49 -7.08
CA GLN A 173 2.20 -2.26 -7.72
C GLN A 173 3.51 -2.51 -8.48
N PRO A 174 3.54 -2.42 -9.83
CA PRO A 174 4.79 -2.50 -10.56
C PRO A 174 5.74 -1.51 -9.92
N SER A 175 6.91 -1.99 -9.51
CA SER A 175 7.87 -1.24 -8.71
C SER A 175 8.30 0.01 -9.46
N LEU A 176 7.56 1.11 -9.31
CA LEU A 176 8.02 2.41 -9.68
C LEU A 176 9.08 2.77 -8.64
N PRO A 177 10.33 3.04 -9.06
CA PRO A 177 11.42 3.24 -8.12
C PRO A 177 11.05 4.28 -7.06
N PRO A 178 11.48 4.08 -5.80
CA PRO A 178 11.01 4.86 -4.66
C PRO A 178 11.23 6.37 -4.82
N ALA A 179 12.15 6.75 -5.69
CA ALA A 179 12.40 8.09 -6.17
C ALA A 179 12.41 8.10 -7.70
N PHE A 180 12.03 9.23 -8.30
CA PHE A 180 12.26 9.55 -9.71
C PHE A 180 13.43 10.53 -9.78
N GLY A 181 14.23 10.52 -10.84
CA GLY A 181 15.27 11.53 -10.98
C GLY A 181 14.76 12.80 -11.64
N VAL A 182 15.31 13.93 -11.18
CA VAL A 182 15.01 15.25 -11.72
C VAL A 182 16.31 16.00 -11.92
N ARG A 183 16.43 16.73 -13.03
CA ARG A 183 17.57 17.59 -13.31
C ARG A 183 17.18 18.76 -14.16
N VAL A 184 17.88 19.85 -13.93
CA VAL A 184 17.83 21.03 -14.79
C VAL A 184 18.99 20.95 -15.78
N THR A 185 18.72 20.95 -17.07
CA THR A 185 19.75 21.02 -18.11
C THR A 185 19.30 22.01 -19.16
N ASP A 186 20.17 22.95 -19.52
CA ASP A 186 19.88 24.02 -20.49
C ASP A 186 18.61 24.83 -20.13
N GLY A 187 18.33 24.98 -18.83
CA GLY A 187 17.14 25.68 -18.34
C GLY A 187 15.84 24.86 -18.43
N ALA A 188 15.87 23.63 -18.91
CA ALA A 188 14.71 22.74 -18.95
C ALA A 188 14.70 21.78 -17.75
N LEU A 189 13.53 21.56 -17.16
CA LEU A 189 13.30 20.56 -16.12
C LEU A 189 13.08 19.20 -16.79
N ARG A 190 13.99 18.25 -16.55
CA ARG A 190 13.91 16.89 -17.06
C ARG A 190 13.61 15.94 -15.90
N ILE A 191 12.71 15.00 -16.16
CA ILE A 191 12.20 14.01 -15.21
C ILE A 191 12.44 12.63 -15.83
N TRP A 192 12.87 11.69 -15.01
CA TRP A 192 12.96 10.29 -15.41
C TRP A 192 12.59 9.39 -14.25
N THR A 193 11.83 8.35 -14.53
CA THR A 193 11.48 7.36 -13.51
C THR A 193 12.66 6.46 -13.21
N GLY A 194 13.56 6.23 -14.17
CA GLY A 194 14.76 5.40 -13.99
C GLY A 194 14.56 3.95 -14.49
N SER A 195 13.31 3.53 -14.64
CA SER A 195 12.87 2.37 -15.41
C SER A 195 11.52 2.69 -16.06
N PRO A 196 11.26 2.23 -17.29
CA PRO A 196 9.99 2.49 -17.95
C PRO A 196 8.79 1.99 -17.15
N CYS A 197 7.82 2.87 -16.94
CA CYS A 197 6.49 2.53 -16.42
C CYS A 197 5.63 2.09 -17.60
N THR A 198 5.12 0.86 -17.60
CA THR A 198 4.16 0.41 -18.61
C THR A 198 2.73 0.70 -18.16
N ASP A 199 1.79 0.64 -19.10
CA ASP A 199 0.35 0.76 -18.84
C ASP A 199 -0.08 2.07 -18.16
N VAL A 200 0.59 3.17 -18.52
CA VAL A 200 0.32 4.50 -17.97
C VAL A 200 -0.85 5.15 -18.71
N ASN A 201 -1.88 5.52 -17.96
CA ASN A 201 -3.05 6.26 -18.45
C ASN A 201 -2.91 7.78 -18.30
N GLY A 202 -1.96 8.23 -17.47
CA GLY A 202 -1.67 9.64 -17.32
C GLY A 202 -0.48 9.91 -16.41
N VAL A 203 -0.03 11.15 -16.43
CA VAL A 203 1.05 11.66 -15.57
C VAL A 203 0.63 13.03 -15.06
N THR A 204 0.74 13.26 -13.75
CA THR A 204 0.56 14.58 -13.15
C THR A 204 1.87 15.07 -12.53
N LEU A 205 2.22 16.32 -12.79
CA LEU A 205 3.30 17.02 -12.10
C LEU A 205 2.69 18.10 -11.22
N ASP A 206 2.79 17.91 -9.91
CA ASP A 206 2.34 18.87 -8.91
C ASP A 206 3.50 19.71 -8.43
N PHE A 207 3.41 21.01 -8.66
CA PHE A 207 4.34 22.00 -8.16
C PHE A 207 3.76 22.65 -6.92
N ILE A 208 4.45 22.49 -5.80
CA ILE A 208 3.97 22.88 -4.48
C ILE A 208 4.79 24.09 -4.02
N GLY A 209 4.11 25.20 -3.74
CA GLY A 209 4.72 26.41 -3.19
C GLY A 209 4.76 26.40 -1.66
N GLU A 210 5.70 27.17 -1.08
CA GLU A 210 5.77 27.44 0.36
C GLU A 210 5.48 28.92 0.70
N PRO A 211 4.86 29.21 1.86
CA PRO A 211 4.40 28.27 2.90
C PRO A 211 3.16 27.45 2.47
N PRO A 212 2.85 26.31 3.15
CA PRO A 212 1.66 25.52 2.86
C PRO A 212 0.41 26.43 2.85
N GLY A 213 -0.29 26.48 1.71
CA GLY A 213 -1.37 27.43 1.43
C GLY A 213 -1.17 28.31 0.21
N ARG A 214 0.03 28.31 -0.42
CA ARG A 214 0.28 29.03 -1.70
C ARG A 214 -0.29 28.36 -2.96
N GLY A 215 -1.05 27.28 -2.78
CA GLY A 215 -1.67 26.50 -3.85
C GLY A 215 -0.72 25.50 -4.49
N THR A 216 -1.25 24.33 -4.84
CA THR A 216 -0.58 23.37 -5.74
C THR A 216 -0.97 23.73 -7.16
N THR A 217 0.03 23.82 -8.05
CA THR A 217 -0.21 24.01 -9.48
C THR A 217 0.17 22.74 -10.20
N ALA A 218 -0.74 22.19 -11.02
CA ALA A 218 -0.55 20.89 -11.64
C ALA A 218 -0.47 20.99 -13.17
N LEU A 219 0.42 20.20 -13.77
CA LEU A 219 0.36 19.81 -15.18
C LEU A 219 -0.16 18.37 -15.23
N THR A 220 -1.27 18.13 -15.92
CA THR A 220 -1.80 16.77 -16.10
C THR A 220 -1.80 16.39 -17.57
N LEU A 221 -1.13 15.29 -17.87
CA LEU A 221 -1.09 14.62 -19.16
C LEU A 221 -1.90 13.33 -19.06
N ILE A 222 -2.74 13.06 -20.04
CA ILE A 222 -3.51 11.80 -20.11
C ILE A 222 -3.27 11.13 -21.45
N ALA A 223 -3.26 9.81 -21.44
CA ALA A 223 -3.09 9.02 -22.64
C ALA A 223 -4.25 9.25 -23.62
N SER A 224 -3.94 9.40 -24.90
CA SER A 224 -4.93 9.72 -25.94
C SER A 224 -5.60 8.48 -26.51
N ASP A 225 -4.80 7.45 -26.82
CA ASP A 225 -5.23 6.26 -27.60
C ASP A 225 -4.84 4.94 -26.91
N GLY A 226 -5.05 4.88 -25.59
CA GLY A 226 -4.71 3.73 -24.75
C GLY A 226 -3.42 3.91 -23.94
N PRO A 227 -3.08 2.94 -23.07
CA PRO A 227 -1.98 3.09 -22.14
C PRO A 227 -0.64 3.31 -22.85
N ILE A 228 0.22 4.15 -22.26
CA ILE A 228 1.56 4.46 -22.79
C ILE A 228 2.65 3.85 -21.92
N GLU A 229 3.86 3.82 -22.47
CA GLU A 229 5.08 3.68 -21.69
C GLU A 229 5.58 5.07 -21.25
N PHE A 230 5.95 5.23 -19.99
CA PHE A 230 6.50 6.46 -19.43
C PHE A 230 7.85 6.20 -18.75
N ASP A 231 8.92 6.75 -19.32
CA ASP A 231 10.26 6.74 -18.69
C ASP A 231 10.74 8.18 -18.46
N ARG A 232 10.57 9.05 -19.47
CA ARG A 232 11.19 10.37 -19.50
C ARG A 232 10.23 11.46 -19.92
N PHE A 233 10.41 12.64 -19.32
CA PHE A 233 9.66 13.82 -19.67
C PHE A 233 10.50 15.09 -19.50
N THR A 234 10.45 15.98 -20.49
CA THR A 234 11.00 17.33 -20.39
C THR A 234 9.83 18.31 -20.30
N LEU A 235 9.80 19.12 -19.24
CA LEU A 235 8.74 20.10 -19.07
C LEU A 235 8.72 21.09 -20.24
N GLY A 236 7.56 21.21 -20.89
CA GLY A 236 7.36 22.06 -22.07
C GLY A 236 7.50 21.32 -23.40
N GLU A 237 7.95 20.07 -23.41
CA GLU A 237 7.94 19.21 -24.60
C GLU A 237 6.70 18.31 -24.61
N PRO A 238 6.16 17.96 -25.79
CA PRO A 238 5.04 17.04 -25.88
C PRO A 238 5.49 15.62 -25.50
N LEU A 239 4.72 14.95 -24.65
CA LEU A 239 4.87 13.52 -24.38
C LEU A 239 4.06 12.72 -25.41
N GLN A 240 4.71 11.88 -26.20
CA GLN A 240 4.05 11.11 -27.26
C GLN A 240 2.93 10.22 -26.71
N GLY A 241 1.83 10.12 -27.46
CA GLY A 241 0.67 9.33 -27.05
C GLY A 241 -0.20 9.98 -25.96
N THR A 242 0.11 11.21 -25.54
CA THR A 242 -0.69 11.95 -24.55
C THR A 242 -1.30 13.23 -25.10
N ARG A 243 -2.28 13.74 -24.35
CA ARG A 243 -2.82 15.09 -24.46
C ARG A 243 -2.77 15.77 -23.10
N ILE A 244 -2.68 17.10 -23.11
CA ILE A 244 -2.75 17.88 -21.88
C ILE A 244 -4.22 17.95 -21.43
N ALA A 245 -4.50 17.47 -20.22
CA ALA A 245 -5.80 17.58 -19.56
C ALA A 245 -5.89 18.83 -18.68
N GLN A 246 -4.76 19.22 -18.08
CA GLN A 246 -4.62 20.43 -17.28
C GLN A 246 -3.30 21.10 -17.60
N GLU A 247 -3.37 22.32 -18.09
CA GLU A 247 -2.19 23.14 -18.41
C GLU A 247 -1.68 23.90 -17.18
N LEU A 248 -0.38 24.21 -17.18
CA LEU A 248 0.18 25.17 -16.23
C LEU A 248 -0.30 26.59 -16.59
N PRO A 249 -0.54 27.46 -15.59
CA PRO A 249 -0.92 28.84 -15.85
C PRO A 249 0.09 29.58 -16.73
N ALA A 250 -0.40 30.51 -17.54
CA ALA A 250 0.47 31.36 -18.35
C ALA A 250 1.48 32.11 -17.47
N GLY A 251 2.76 32.05 -17.84
CA GLY A 251 3.84 32.68 -17.07
C GLY A 251 4.24 31.95 -15.79
N PHE A 252 3.73 30.73 -15.56
CA PHE A 252 4.15 29.91 -14.43
C PHE A 252 5.65 29.60 -14.48
N ASP A 253 6.36 29.91 -13.39
CA ASP A 253 7.77 29.57 -13.21
C ASP A 253 7.92 28.50 -12.13
N TRP A 254 8.18 27.26 -12.56
CA TRP A 254 8.40 26.14 -11.67
C TRP A 254 9.59 26.33 -10.72
N ARG A 255 10.55 27.23 -11.03
CA ARG A 255 11.69 27.51 -10.15
C ARG A 255 11.31 28.26 -8.88
N SER A 256 10.14 28.88 -8.87
CA SER A 256 9.59 29.58 -7.70
C SER A 256 8.94 28.63 -6.68
N GLN A 257 8.92 27.33 -6.98
CA GLN A 257 8.22 26.29 -6.23
C GLN A 257 9.21 25.52 -5.35
N SER A 258 8.77 25.06 -4.19
CA SER A 258 9.65 24.36 -3.25
C SER A 258 9.76 22.87 -3.58
N LYS A 259 8.64 22.24 -3.96
CA LYS A 259 8.58 20.79 -4.22
C LYS A 259 7.96 20.47 -5.56
N LEU A 260 8.39 19.35 -6.12
CA LEU A 260 7.80 18.70 -7.28
C LEU A 260 7.32 17.31 -6.86
N ARG A 261 6.05 17.03 -7.06
CA ARG A 261 5.48 15.69 -6.93
C ARG A 261 5.13 15.14 -8.31
N LEU A 262 5.52 13.90 -8.57
CA LEU A 262 5.22 13.19 -9.81
C LEU A 262 4.18 12.12 -9.51
N ALA A 263 2.99 12.25 -10.09
CA ALA A 263 1.99 11.19 -10.11
C ALA A 263 2.06 10.42 -11.43
N VAL A 264 2.17 9.10 -11.38
CA VAL A 264 1.99 8.23 -12.56
C VAL A 264 0.72 7.43 -12.37
N HIS A 265 -0.25 7.64 -13.25
CA HIS A 265 -1.57 7.04 -13.18
C HIS A 265 -1.62 5.80 -14.07
N THR A 266 -2.00 4.66 -13.52
CA THR A 266 -2.29 3.43 -14.26
C THR A 266 -3.72 2.98 -13.93
N PRO A 267 -4.33 2.01 -14.66
CA PRO A 267 -5.67 1.54 -14.35
C PRO A 267 -5.85 1.04 -12.90
N ASN A 268 -4.76 0.60 -12.26
CA ASN A 268 -4.79 -0.09 -10.98
C ASN A 268 -3.94 0.61 -9.90
N VAL A 269 -3.28 1.74 -10.20
CA VAL A 269 -2.29 2.38 -9.30
C VAL A 269 -2.29 3.91 -9.41
N HIS A 270 -2.14 4.57 -8.27
CA HIS A 270 -1.78 5.99 -8.15
C HIS A 270 -0.59 6.10 -7.17
N ARG A 271 0.55 6.66 -7.59
CA ARG A 271 1.70 6.92 -6.70
C ARG A 271 2.22 8.34 -6.89
N ASP A 272 2.59 8.96 -5.77
CA ASP A 272 2.82 10.41 -5.61
C ASP A 272 4.20 10.77 -4.99
N PRO A 273 5.36 10.25 -5.46
CA PRO A 273 6.66 10.65 -4.92
C PRO A 273 6.92 12.16 -5.04
N THR A 274 7.58 12.75 -4.04
CA THR A 274 7.89 14.18 -3.97
C THR A 274 9.40 14.42 -3.88
N MET A 275 9.88 15.48 -4.54
CA MET A 275 11.27 15.95 -4.52
C MET A 275 11.37 17.44 -4.16
N ASP A 276 12.49 17.84 -3.57
CA ASP A 276 12.84 19.24 -3.31
C ASP A 276 13.48 19.88 -4.56
N LEU A 277 12.86 20.94 -5.08
CA LEU A 277 13.32 21.61 -6.29
C LEU A 277 14.57 22.46 -6.07
N ALA A 278 14.78 23.02 -4.87
CA ALA A 278 15.98 23.79 -4.57
C ALA A 278 17.22 22.90 -4.54
N GLU A 279 17.09 21.68 -3.98
CA GLU A 279 18.14 20.66 -4.04
C GLU A 279 18.44 20.25 -5.49
N VAL A 280 17.41 19.99 -6.29
CA VAL A 280 17.57 19.63 -7.71
C VAL A 280 18.30 20.73 -8.49
N ILE A 281 17.91 22.00 -8.32
CA ILE A 281 18.51 23.14 -9.03
C ILE A 281 19.98 23.28 -8.63
N SER A 282 20.29 23.26 -7.33
CA SER A 282 21.65 23.42 -6.82
C SER A 282 22.56 22.24 -7.18
N GLY A 283 22.06 21.01 -7.08
CA GLY A 283 22.77 19.79 -7.46
C GLY A 283 23.03 19.69 -8.97
N SER A 284 22.09 20.11 -9.81
CA SER A 284 22.24 20.11 -11.27
C SER A 284 23.36 21.04 -11.75
N ALA A 285 23.53 22.19 -11.08
CA ALA A 285 24.60 23.15 -11.38
C ALA A 285 26.00 22.59 -11.02
N SER A 286 26.07 21.70 -10.03
CA SER A 286 27.32 21.12 -9.52
C SER A 286 27.86 19.96 -10.38
N HIS A 287 27.04 19.45 -11.30
CA HIS A 287 27.41 18.37 -12.22
C HIS A 287 27.03 18.74 -13.66
N PRO A 288 27.77 19.62 -14.36
CA PRO A 288 27.50 19.91 -15.77
C PRO A 288 27.76 18.67 -16.65
N THR A 289 26.86 18.40 -17.61
CA THR A 289 26.95 17.29 -18.58
C THR A 289 28.05 17.42 -19.62
N THR A 290 28.82 18.51 -19.63
CA THR A 290 29.85 18.69 -20.66
C THR A 290 31.00 17.71 -20.40
N PRO A 291 31.31 16.76 -21.31
CA PRO A 291 32.55 16.02 -21.22
C PRO A 291 33.67 17.04 -21.45
N THR A 292 34.40 17.38 -20.39
CA THR A 292 35.66 18.10 -20.54
C THR A 292 36.62 17.13 -21.20
N CYS A 293 36.71 17.17 -22.52
CA CYS A 293 37.85 16.64 -23.26
C CYS A 293 39.09 17.48 -22.89
N SER A 294 39.61 17.28 -21.68
CA SER A 294 40.95 17.69 -21.35
C SER A 294 41.88 16.65 -21.93
N ARG A 295 42.61 17.06 -22.97
CA ARG A 295 43.63 16.28 -23.65
C ARG A 295 44.79 16.06 -22.66
N ALA A 296 44.72 14.97 -21.88
CA ALA A 296 45.85 14.55 -21.07
C ALA A 296 46.94 14.03 -22.00
N SER A 297 48.05 14.77 -22.08
CA SER A 297 49.29 14.31 -22.68
C SER A 297 49.75 13.02 -22.00
N ALA A 298 50.19 12.06 -22.80
CA ALA A 298 50.86 10.85 -22.32
C ALA A 298 52.01 11.23 -21.39
N GLY A 299 51.87 10.86 -20.12
CA GLY A 299 52.87 11.08 -19.07
C GLY A 299 52.66 10.05 -17.98
N SER A 300 53.33 8.91 -18.14
CA SER A 300 53.39 7.79 -17.20
C SER A 300 53.74 8.24 -15.79
N ILE A 301 52.95 7.85 -14.79
CA ILE A 301 53.34 7.88 -13.37
C ILE A 301 52.91 6.55 -12.69
N PRO A 302 53.77 5.97 -11.84
CA PRO A 302 53.82 4.52 -11.61
C PRO A 302 52.97 4.05 -10.43
N ILE A 303 52.69 2.75 -10.45
CA ILE A 303 52.10 1.97 -9.37
C ILE A 303 53.03 2.01 -8.15
N ARG A 304 52.55 2.59 -7.04
CA ARG A 304 53.03 2.28 -5.69
C ARG A 304 51.85 2.05 -4.76
N SER A 305 51.61 0.78 -4.44
CA SER A 305 50.96 0.41 -3.18
C SER A 305 51.84 0.84 -1.99
N PRO A 306 51.23 1.04 -0.82
CA PRO A 306 51.61 0.13 0.24
C PRO A 306 50.39 -0.46 0.97
N ILE A 307 50.48 -1.79 1.11
CA ILE A 307 49.86 -2.60 2.14
C ILE A 307 50.25 -2.02 3.51
N ARG A 308 49.26 -1.76 4.38
CA ARG A 308 49.51 -1.72 5.82
C ARG A 308 48.37 -2.36 6.60
N THR A 309 48.70 -3.54 7.13
CA THR A 309 48.02 -4.34 8.12
C THR A 309 48.01 -3.63 9.49
N ALA A 310 46.86 -3.55 10.15
CA ALA A 310 46.73 -3.40 11.60
C ALA A 310 45.36 -3.98 12.02
N ARG A 311 45.29 -5.22 12.50
CA ARG A 311 45.48 -5.70 13.89
C ARG A 311 44.21 -5.53 14.75
N ARG A 312 43.54 -6.68 14.94
CA ARG A 312 42.55 -7.01 15.99
C ARG A 312 42.93 -6.42 17.35
N SER A 313 41.95 -5.86 18.05
CA SER A 313 41.89 -5.89 19.50
C SER A 313 40.44 -6.14 19.94
N SER A 314 40.26 -7.24 20.65
CA SER A 314 39.07 -7.68 21.37
C SER A 314 39.18 -7.29 22.85
N ALA A 315 38.02 -7.10 23.51
CA ALA A 315 37.73 -6.87 24.96
C ALA A 315 36.84 -5.62 25.10
N SER A 316 35.76 -5.55 25.88
CA SER A 316 35.21 -6.41 26.93
C SER A 316 33.70 -6.16 27.04
N ALA A 317 32.98 -7.19 27.49
CA ALA A 317 31.59 -7.11 27.92
C ALA A 317 31.44 -6.27 29.21
N VAL A 318 30.36 -5.51 29.30
CA VAL A 318 29.83 -4.94 30.55
C VAL A 318 28.32 -5.23 30.59
N PRO A 319 27.81 -5.87 31.65
CA PRO A 319 26.40 -6.22 31.78
C PRO A 319 25.58 -5.02 32.28
N ILE A 320 24.42 -4.78 31.67
CA ILE A 320 23.43 -3.83 32.19
C ILE A 320 22.53 -4.57 33.18
N ARG A 321 22.48 -4.03 34.40
CA ARG A 321 21.66 -4.43 35.54
C ARG A 321 20.16 -4.38 35.21
N HIS A 322 19.46 -5.44 35.61
CA HIS A 322 18.05 -5.38 36.00
C HIS A 322 17.92 -4.55 37.29
N ASP A 323 17.11 -3.49 37.25
CA ASP A 323 16.52 -2.91 38.45
C ASP A 323 15.05 -3.34 38.49
N ASP A 324 14.77 -4.23 39.44
CA ASP A 324 13.45 -4.45 40.01
C ASP A 324 13.02 -3.19 40.76
N ARG A 325 11.89 -2.60 40.36
CA ARG A 325 11.11 -1.75 41.26
C ARG A 325 9.64 -2.15 41.22
N ASP A 326 9.30 -2.86 42.28
CA ASP A 326 7.98 -2.93 42.89
C ASP A 326 7.27 -1.58 42.85
N LEU A 327 6.07 -1.54 42.25
CA LEU A 327 5.06 -0.56 42.59
C LEU A 327 3.79 -1.30 43.00
N ALA A 328 3.50 -1.13 44.28
CA ALA A 328 2.41 -1.71 45.01
C ALA A 328 1.05 -1.19 44.55
N ILE A 329 0.13 -2.16 44.48
CA ILE A 329 -1.32 -2.08 44.57
C ILE A 329 -1.78 -0.99 45.56
N GLN A 330 -2.59 -0.04 45.08
CA GLN A 330 -3.57 0.66 45.93
C GLN A 330 -4.99 0.34 45.46
N ARG A 331 -5.66 -0.49 46.26
CA ARG A 331 -7.13 -0.63 46.28
C ARG A 331 -7.72 0.66 46.85
N GLY A 332 -8.71 1.22 46.18
CA GLY A 332 -9.47 2.37 46.67
C GLY A 332 -10.94 2.30 46.25
N GLU A 333 -11.76 1.66 47.08
CA GLU A 333 -13.20 1.89 47.22
C GLU A 333 -13.61 1.51 48.66
N PRO A 334 -14.75 1.96 49.21
CA PRO A 334 -15.54 3.15 48.90
C PRO A 334 -15.82 3.99 50.18
N ARG A 335 -16.36 5.21 50.03
CA ARG A 335 -17.02 5.93 51.12
C ARG A 335 -18.40 6.43 50.71
N ARG A 336 -19.39 5.79 51.37
CA ARG A 336 -20.73 6.25 51.78
C ARG A 336 -21.77 6.57 50.73
#